data_AF-A0A528WLF5-F1
#
_entry.id   AF-A0A528WLF5-F1
#
_cell.length_a   1.000
_cell.length_b   1.000
_cell.length_c   1.000
_cell.angle_alpha   90.00
_cell.angle_beta   90.00
_cell.angle_gamma   90.00
#
_symmetry.space_group_name_H-M   'P 1'
#
loop_
_entity.id
_entity.type
_entity.pdbx_description
1 polymer ?
#
loop_
_entity_poly.entity_id
_entity_poly.type
_entity_poly.pdbx_seq_one_letter_code
_entity_poly.pdbx_strand_id
1 'polypeptide(L)'
;YGLGAALAGLAGILAAPVYQVSPLMGSDLIIVVFAVVVVGGMGSILGAIVTGYMLGLAEGLTKVFYPEASNLVVFVIMAIVLLLRPAGLFGRDA
;
A
#
# COMPACT_ATOMS: atom_id res chain seq x y z
N TYR A 1 11.64 -10.68 13.46
CA TYR A 1 12.00 -9.61 12.52
C TYR A 1 12.81 -10.06 11.31
N GLY A 2 13.81 -10.96 11.43
CA GLY A 2 14.65 -11.38 10.29
C GLY A 2 13.88 -11.97 9.09
N LEU A 3 12.89 -12.82 9.33
CA LEU A 3 12.08 -13.44 8.27
C LEU A 3 11.18 -12.43 7.54
N GLY A 4 10.59 -11.48 8.28
CA GLY A 4 9.80 -10.38 7.70
C GLY A 4 10.66 -9.42 6.88
N ALA A 5 11.86 -9.08 7.37
CA ALA A 5 12.81 -8.26 6.64
C ALA A 5 13.31 -8.95 5.35
N ALA A 6 13.56 -10.26 5.41
CA ALA A 6 13.93 -11.05 4.24
C ALA A 6 12.81 -11.08 3.18
N LEU A 7 11.55 -11.31 3.61
CA LEU A 7 10.39 -11.29 2.70
C LEU A 7 10.15 -9.90 2.09
N ALA A 8 10.29 -8.83 2.88
CA ALA A 8 10.18 -7.46 2.39
C ALA A 8 11.27 -7.12 1.36
N GLY A 9 12.52 -7.53 1.63
CA GLY A 9 13.63 -7.35 0.70
C GLY A 9 13.42 -8.11 -0.62
N LEU A 10 12.94 -9.36 -0.55
CA LEU A 10 12.61 -10.17 -1.72
C LEU A 10 11.51 -9.53 -2.56
N ALA A 11 10.44 -9.05 -1.91
CA ALA A 11 9.34 -8.36 -2.58
C ALA A 11 9.81 -7.08 -3.30
N GLY A 12 10.69 -6.29 -2.69
CA GLY A 12 11.25 -5.09 -3.32
C GLY A 12 12.09 -5.38 -4.56
N ILE A 13 12.90 -6.44 -4.54
CA ILE A 13 13.69 -6.87 -5.70
C ILE A 13 12.77 -7.33 -6.85
N LEU A 14 11.70 -8.06 -6.54
CA LEU A 14 10.72 -8.49 -7.54
C LEU A 14 9.90 -7.33 -8.13
N ALA A 15 9.70 -6.26 -7.36
CA ALA A 15 9.06 -5.04 -7.84
C ALA A 15 10.00 -4.21 -8.75
N ALA A 16 11.31 -4.24 -8.54
CA ALA A 16 12.28 -3.41 -9.28
C ALA A 16 12.17 -3.44 -10.82
N PRO A 17 11.94 -4.57 -11.53
CA PRO A 17 11.77 -4.57 -12.98
C PRO A 17 10.37 -4.11 -13.43
N VAL A 18 9.38 -4.10 -12.54
CA VAL A 18 8.00 -3.69 -12.83
C VAL A 18 7.85 -2.17 -12.70
N TYR A 19 8.58 -1.56 -11.77
CA TYR A 19 8.64 -0.11 -11.60
C TYR A 19 9.82 0.44 -12.40
N GLN A 20 9.65 1.59 -13.05
CA GLN A 20 10.75 2.24 -13.75
C GLN A 20 11.81 2.64 -12.70
N VAL A 21 12.99 2.02 -12.79
CA VAL A 21 14.06 2.22 -11.80
C VAL A 21 14.53 3.67 -11.88
N SER A 22 14.14 4.45 -10.88
CA SER A 22 14.45 5.86 -10.72
C SER A 22 14.89 6.09 -9.28
N PRO A 23 15.80 7.04 -9.01
CA PRO A 23 16.22 7.35 -7.64
C PRO A 23 15.06 7.70 -6.70
N LEU A 24 13.94 8.20 -7.26
CA LEU A 24 12.74 8.57 -6.50
C LEU A 24 11.76 7.41 -6.27
N MET A 25 11.97 6.23 -6.88
CA MET A 25 10.99 5.12 -6.85
C MET A 25 10.63 4.67 -5.43
N GLY A 26 11.59 4.74 -4.50
CA GLY A 26 11.38 4.35 -3.12
C GLY A 26 10.40 5.28 -2.40
N SER A 27 10.41 6.57 -2.73
CA SER A 27 9.50 7.55 -2.14
C SER A 27 8.05 7.26 -2.53
N ASP A 28 7.80 6.96 -3.81
CA ASP A 28 6.47 6.62 -4.30
C ASP A 28 5.95 5.33 -3.66
N LEU A 29 6.80 4.29 -3.59
CA LEU A 29 6.45 3.02 -2.94
C LEU A 29 6.14 3.18 -1.45
N ILE A 30 6.90 4.00 -0.73
CA ILE A 30 6.65 4.25 0.71
C ILE A 30 5.28 4.88 0.93
N ILE A 31 4.87 5.83 0.09
CA ILE A 31 3.56 6.51 0.20
C ILE A 31 2.42 5.51 0.06
N VAL A 32 2.50 4.63 -0.95
CA VAL A 32 1.51 3.57 -1.17
C VAL A 32 1.47 2.60 0.01
N VAL A 33 2.63 2.11 0.45
CA VAL A 33 2.73 1.17 1.57
C VAL A 33 2.17 1.78 2.85
N PHE A 34 2.44 3.07 3.09
CA PHE A 34 1.88 3.80 4.21
C PHE A 34 0.35 3.85 4.15
N ALA A 35 -0.22 4.25 2.99
CA ALA A 35 -1.66 4.27 2.80
C ALA A 35 -2.30 2.89 3.06
N VAL A 36 -1.69 1.81 2.55
CA VAL A 36 -2.13 0.43 2.79
C VAL A 36 -2.20 0.08 4.27
N VAL A 37 -1.15 0.40 5.03
CA VAL A 37 -1.06 0.06 6.46
C VAL A 37 -2.07 0.88 7.28
N VAL A 38 -2.25 2.16 6.94
CA VAL A 38 -3.24 3.03 7.58
C VAL A 38 -4.66 2.54 7.31
N VAL A 39 -4.97 2.20 6.06
CA VAL A 39 -6.27 1.65 5.66
C VAL A 39 -6.53 0.29 6.31
N GLY A 40 -5.51 -0.56 6.45
CA GLY A 40 -5.61 -1.85 7.12
C GLY A 40 -5.77 -1.77 8.65
N GLY A 41 -5.30 -0.69 9.26
CA GLY A 41 -5.31 -0.42 10.71
C GLY A 41 -3.99 -0.76 11.41
N MET A 42 -3.45 0.19 12.19
CA MET A 42 -2.07 0.20 12.75
C MET A 42 -1.71 -0.91 13.77
N GLY A 43 -2.54 -1.93 13.92
CA GLY A 43 -2.28 -3.05 14.84
C GLY A 43 -2.72 -4.42 14.30
N SER A 44 -3.21 -4.49 13.07
CA SER A 44 -3.78 -5.71 12.49
C SER A 44 -2.94 -6.22 11.32
N ILE A 45 -2.21 -7.32 11.55
CA ILE A 45 -1.44 -8.00 10.49
C ILE A 45 -2.38 -8.50 9.39
N LEU A 46 -3.53 -9.09 9.75
CA LEU A 46 -4.54 -9.54 8.79
C LEU A 46 -5.13 -8.36 7.99
N GLY A 47 -5.38 -7.23 8.66
CA GLY A 47 -5.85 -6.01 8.01
C GLY A 47 -4.86 -5.47 6.98
N ALA A 48 -3.57 -5.43 7.31
CA ALA A 48 -2.53 -4.99 6.40
C ALA A 48 -2.37 -5.92 5.18
N ILE A 49 -2.48 -7.24 5.36
CA ILE A 49 -2.37 -8.21 4.26
C ILE A 49 -3.55 -8.08 3.28
N VAL A 50 -4.80 -8.08 3.78
CA VAL A 50 -5.99 -7.99 2.93
C VAL A 50 -6.04 -6.66 2.20
N THR A 51 -5.75 -5.58 2.91
CA THR A 51 -5.77 -4.23 2.35
C THR A 51 -4.63 -4.02 1.36
N GLY A 52 -3.43 -4.55 1.64
CA GLY A 52 -2.29 -4.46 0.73
C GLY A 52 -2.51 -5.24 -0.56
N TYR A 53 -3.18 -6.38 -0.49
CA TYR A 53 -3.57 -7.12 -1.68
C TYR A 53 -4.63 -6.35 -2.50
N MET A 54 -5.69 -5.85 -1.86
CA MET A 54 -6.76 -5.09 -2.53
C MET A 54 -6.25 -3.79 -3.16
N LEU A 55 -5.57 -2.95 -2.38
CA LEU A 55 -5.06 -1.66 -2.85
C LEU A 55 -3.90 -1.83 -3.82
N GLY A 56 -3.01 -2.80 -3.62
CA GLY A 56 -1.92 -3.08 -4.56
C GLY A 56 -2.43 -3.53 -5.93
N LEU A 57 -3.51 -4.32 -5.96
CA LEU A 57 -4.19 -4.66 -7.22
C LEU A 57 -4.88 -3.44 -7.85
N ALA A 58 -5.59 -2.63 -7.05
CA ALA A 58 -6.27 -1.44 -7.53
C ALA A 58 -5.30 -0.41 -8.09
N GLU A 59 -4.20 -0.14 -7.40
CA GLU A 59 -3.12 0.74 -7.86
C GLU A 59 -2.46 0.16 -9.12
N GLY A 60 -2.07 -1.13 -9.11
CA GLY A 60 -1.45 -1.78 -10.25
C GLY A 60 -2.30 -1.71 -11.51
N LEU A 61 -3.62 -1.92 -11.39
CA LEU A 61 -4.57 -1.77 -12.51
C LEU A 61 -4.70 -0.31 -12.95
N THR A 62 -4.80 0.63 -12.01
CA THR A 62 -4.92 2.07 -12.33
C THR A 62 -3.68 2.58 -13.05
N LYS A 63 -2.50 2.08 -12.67
CA LYS A 63 -1.21 2.44 -13.27
C LYS A 63 -1.11 2.04 -14.76
N VAL A 64 -1.83 1.00 -15.18
CA VAL A 64 -1.88 0.56 -16.60
C VAL A 64 -2.75 1.48 -17.45
N PHE A 65 -3.83 2.04 -16.88
CA PHE A 65 -4.74 2.92 -17.60
C PHE A 65 -4.34 4.39 -17.54
N TYR A 66 -3.96 4.89 -16.36
CA TYR A 66 -3.61 6.29 -16.09
C TYR A 66 -2.51 6.39 -15.01
N PRO A 67 -1.22 6.36 -15.40
CA PRO A 67 -0.08 6.38 -14.48
C PRO A 67 -0.07 7.58 -13.53
N GLU A 68 -0.48 8.75 -14.03
CA GLU A 68 -0.52 10.02 -13.29
C GLU A 68 -1.61 10.05 -12.22
N ALA A 69 -2.70 9.28 -12.42
CA ALA A 69 -3.80 9.18 -11.46
C ALA A 69 -3.57 8.13 -10.37
N SER A 70 -2.56 7.27 -10.52
CA SER A 70 -2.32 6.12 -9.61
C SER A 70 -2.14 6.56 -8.15
N ASN A 71 -1.27 7.55 -7.90
CA ASN A 71 -1.06 8.08 -6.55
C ASN A 71 -2.32 8.77 -6.00
N LEU A 72 -3.07 9.46 -6.84
CA LEU A 72 -4.27 10.20 -6.45
C LEU A 72 -5.39 9.24 -6.02
N VAL A 73 -5.56 8.12 -6.72
CA VAL A 73 -6.55 7.08 -6.38
C VAL A 73 -6.26 6.46 -5.02
N VAL A 74 -4.99 6.15 -4.71
CA VAL A 74 -4.61 5.61 -3.40
C VAL A 74 -4.95 6.60 -2.28
N PHE A 75 -4.67 7.90 -2.46
CA PHE A 75 -5.03 8.95 -1.51
C PHE A 75 -6.54 9.09 -1.32
N VAL A 76 -7.31 9.06 -2.41
CA VAL A 76 -8.78 9.14 -2.34
C VAL A 76 -9.35 7.95 -1.59
N ILE A 77 -8.87 6.73 -1.87
CA ILE A 77 -9.32 5.54 -1.14
C ILE A 77 -8.95 5.63 0.34
N MET A 78 -7.73 6.08 0.65
CA MET A 78 -7.31 6.30 2.04
C MET A 78 -8.22 7.31 2.75
N ALA A 79 -8.51 8.45 2.12
CA ALA A 79 -9.40 9.46 2.68
C ALA A 79 -10.82 8.92 2.90
N ILE A 80 -11.38 8.18 1.94
CA ILE A 80 -12.70 7.56 2.05
C ILE A 80 -12.72 6.56 3.21
N VAL A 81 -11.71 5.68 3.32
CA VAL A 81 -11.68 4.68 4.38
C VAL A 81 -11.51 5.34 5.74
N LEU A 82 -10.67 6.37 5.88
CA LEU A 82 -10.53 7.10 7.15
C LEU A 82 -11.81 7.84 7.55
N LEU A 83 -12.57 8.35 6.58
CA LEU A 83 -13.88 8.97 6.83
C LEU A 83 -14.92 7.95 7.31
N LEU A 84 -14.90 6.72 6.77
CA LEU A 84 -15.85 5.67 7.11
C LEU A 84 -15.44 4.86 8.34
N ARG A 85 -14.15 4.67 8.57
CA ARG A 85 -13.54 3.93 9.68
C ARG A 85 -12.18 4.53 10.05
N PRO A 86 -12.12 5.46 11.03
CA PRO A 86 -10.87 6.13 11.42
C PRO A 86 -9.83 5.19 12.03
N ALA A 87 -10.24 4.03 12.54
CA ALA A 87 -9.34 2.97 13.02
C ALA A 87 -8.77 2.09 11.88
N GLY A 88 -9.24 2.23 10.64
CA GLY A 88 -8.96 1.32 9.52
C GLY A 88 -9.92 0.13 9.46
N LEU A 89 -9.84 -0.66 8.38
CA LEU A 89 -10.74 -1.79 8.10
C LEU A 89 -10.78 -2.85 9.21
N PHE A 90 -9.65 -3.09 9.88
CA PHE A 90 -9.52 -4.06 10.97
C PHE A 90 -8.78 -3.49 12.20
N GLY A 91 -8.75 -2.17 12.37
CA GLY A 91 -8.27 -1.57 13.60
C GLY A 91 -9.16 -1.99 14.76
N ARG A 92 -8.55 -2.55 15.81
CA ARG A 92 -9.26 -2.79 17.05
C ARG A 92 -9.53 -1.43 17.68
N ASP A 93 -10.81 -1.07 17.83
CA ASP A 93 -11.20 -0.07 18.81
C ASP A 93 -10.64 -0.53 20.16
N ALA A 94 -9.79 0.30 20.75
CA ALA A 94 -9.32 0.12 22.12
C ALA A 94 -10.37 0.69 23.09
#